data_AF-A0A9E0IXW7-F1
#
_entry.id   AF-A0A9E0IXW7-F1
#
_cell.length_a   1.000
_cell.length_b   1.000
_cell.length_c   1.000
_cell.angle_alpha   90.00
_cell.angle_beta   90.00
_cell.angle_gamma   90.00
#
_symmetry.space_group_name_H-M   'P 1'
#
loop_
_entity.id
_entity.type
_entity.pdbx_description
1 polymer ?
#
loop_
_entity_poly.entity_id
_entity_poly.type
_entity_poly.pdbx_seq_one_letter_code
_entity_poly.pdbx_strand_id
1 'polypeptide(L)'
;MSFEGKQRTLFLVAVGFALNFIMGVAGSIFPPESLLQMMCWQIGDTMALMACVLSARYLSDRNFVFSSDGFNVLAIAYGVSFASSSLNAVNEDVMASVALPLVPALCIIGTCALFPMWLRIVTAAAGIPFLFIYKNVIQETYHHDNPSNAIAYIGLQTLGLLWTYYFYLDNRKTKLA
;
A
#
# COMPACT_ATOMS: atom_id res chain seq x y z
N MET A 1 -23.36 1.69 7.91
CA MET A 1 -23.41 1.86 6.45
C MET A 1 -24.38 0.87 5.82
N SER A 2 -25.21 1.28 4.84
CA SER A 2 -26.10 0.35 4.10
C SER A 2 -25.29 -0.69 3.31
N PHE A 3 -25.88 -1.84 3.01
CA PHE A 3 -25.21 -2.90 2.24
C PHE A 3 -24.69 -2.40 0.88
N GLU A 4 -25.49 -1.62 0.17
CA GLU A 4 -25.09 -0.99 -1.10
C GLU A 4 -23.90 -0.04 -0.91
N GLY A 5 -23.88 0.74 0.17
CA GLY A 5 -22.76 1.63 0.49
C GLY A 5 -21.46 0.85 0.74
N LYS A 6 -21.53 -0.30 1.42
CA LYS A 6 -20.38 -1.19 1.64
C LYS A 6 -19.87 -1.77 0.33
N GLN A 7 -20.77 -2.24 -0.53
CA GLN A 7 -20.39 -2.82 -1.83
C GLN A 7 -19.71 -1.78 -2.74
N ARG A 8 -20.22 -0.55 -2.78
CA ARG A 8 -19.58 0.56 -3.52
C ARG A 8 -18.20 0.89 -2.96
N THR A 9 -18.06 0.94 -1.64
CA THR A 9 -16.77 1.17 -0.98
C THR A 9 -15.75 0.10 -1.38
N LEU A 10 -16.12 -1.17 -1.30
CA LEU A 10 -15.22 -2.27 -1.67
C LEU A 10 -14.87 -2.30 -3.17
N PHE A 11 -15.81 -1.93 -4.03
CA PHE A 11 -15.52 -1.76 -5.45
C PHE A 11 -14.45 -0.70 -5.68
N LEU A 12 -14.57 0.46 -5.02
CA LEU A 12 -13.58 1.53 -5.13
C LEU A 12 -12.22 1.13 -4.52
N VAL A 13 -12.19 0.40 -3.42
CA VAL A 13 -10.96 -0.18 -2.86
C VAL A 13 -10.29 -1.12 -3.87
N ALA A 14 -11.07 -1.99 -4.52
CA ALA A 14 -10.58 -2.91 -5.53
C ALA A 14 -9.99 -2.19 -6.74
N VAL A 15 -10.71 -1.18 -7.26
CA VAL A 15 -10.22 -0.35 -8.37
C VAL A 15 -8.95 0.40 -7.97
N GLY A 16 -8.90 0.97 -6.76
CA GLY A 16 -7.75 1.72 -6.28
C GLY A 16 -6.49 0.86 -6.18
N PHE A 17 -6.55 -0.30 -5.52
CA PHE A 17 -5.40 -1.20 -5.43
C PHE A 17 -5.05 -1.86 -6.78
N ALA A 18 -6.04 -2.14 -7.65
CA ALA A 18 -5.76 -2.64 -9.01
C ALA A 18 -5.03 -1.60 -9.86
N LEU A 19 -5.47 -0.35 -9.86
CA LEU A 19 -4.78 0.72 -10.58
C LEU A 19 -3.41 1.01 -9.98
N ASN A 20 -3.25 0.97 -8.66
CA ASN A 20 -1.95 1.08 -8.02
C ASN A 20 -0.97 0.00 -8.50
N PHE A 21 -1.40 -1.26 -8.54
CA PHE A 21 -0.59 -2.36 -9.07
C PHE A 21 -0.26 -2.17 -10.57
N ILE A 22 -1.27 -1.88 -11.40
CA ILE A 22 -1.07 -1.69 -12.85
C ILE A 22 -0.11 -0.53 -13.13
N MET A 23 -0.29 0.60 -12.45
CA MET A 23 0.56 1.78 -12.63
C MET A 23 1.96 1.58 -12.06
N GLY A 24 2.10 0.84 -10.97
CA GLY A 24 3.40 0.44 -10.43
C GLY A 24 4.20 -0.40 -11.42
N VAL A 25 3.57 -1.43 -11.99
CA VAL A 25 4.18 -2.27 -13.03
C VAL A 25 4.47 -1.45 -14.29
N ALA A 26 3.51 -0.66 -14.79
CA ALA A 26 3.72 0.18 -15.97
C ALA A 26 4.87 1.20 -15.76
N GLY A 27 4.92 1.84 -14.59
CA GLY A 27 6.00 2.77 -14.23
C GLY A 27 7.39 2.12 -14.26
N SER A 28 7.49 0.84 -13.90
CA SER A 28 8.75 0.09 -13.94
C SER A 28 9.27 -0.24 -15.35
N ILE A 29 8.42 -0.11 -16.38
CA ILE A 29 8.81 -0.35 -17.79
C ILE A 29 9.42 0.90 -18.43
N PHE A 30 9.07 2.09 -17.94
CA PHE A 30 9.60 3.34 -18.47
C PHE A 30 11.03 3.61 -17.94
N PRO A 31 11.85 4.37 -18.69
CA PRO A 31 13.20 4.73 -18.25
C PRO A 31 13.18 5.42 -16.87
N PRO A 32 14.18 5.15 -16.01
CA PRO A 32 14.34 5.85 -14.74
C PRO A 32 14.27 7.37 -14.92
N GLU A 33 13.59 8.04 -13.98
CA GLU A 33 13.42 9.50 -13.94
C GLU A 33 12.66 10.12 -15.13
N SER A 34 12.06 9.30 -15.99
CA SER A 34 11.21 9.82 -17.07
C SER A 34 9.90 10.38 -16.53
N LEU A 35 9.36 11.42 -17.18
CA LEU A 35 8.08 12.02 -16.82
C LEU A 35 6.94 10.98 -16.76
N LEU A 36 6.93 10.02 -17.69
CA LEU A 36 5.92 8.96 -17.73
C LEU A 36 6.02 8.02 -16.54
N GLN A 37 7.24 7.64 -16.12
CA GLN A 37 7.45 6.85 -14.91
C GLN A 37 6.89 7.59 -13.68
N MET A 38 7.26 8.87 -13.51
CA MET A 38 6.79 9.70 -12.41
C MET A 38 5.26 9.82 -12.39
N MET A 39 4.64 10.08 -13.55
CA MET A 39 3.18 10.16 -13.67
C MET A 39 2.51 8.83 -13.29
N CYS A 40 3.04 7.70 -13.77
CA CYS A 40 2.53 6.38 -13.39
C CYS A 40 2.58 6.18 -11.87
N TRP A 41 3.72 6.46 -11.23
CA TRP A 41 3.86 6.31 -9.78
C TRP A 41 2.93 7.24 -9.01
N GLN A 42 2.82 8.52 -9.39
CA GLN A 42 1.90 9.48 -8.74
C GLN A 42 0.43 9.06 -8.86
N ILE A 43 0.00 8.60 -10.04
CA ILE A 43 -1.36 8.08 -10.23
C ILE A 43 -1.55 6.84 -9.36
N GLY A 44 -0.57 5.93 -9.35
CA GLY A 44 -0.59 4.72 -8.54
C GLY A 44 -0.72 5.02 -7.04
N ASP A 45 0.07 5.96 -6.52
CA ASP A 45 0.06 6.38 -5.11
C ASP A 45 -1.26 7.04 -4.73
N THR A 46 -1.81 7.89 -5.61
CA THR A 46 -3.13 8.51 -5.40
C THR A 46 -4.22 7.45 -5.24
N MET A 47 -4.20 6.42 -6.10
CA MET A 47 -5.18 5.34 -6.08
C MET A 47 -5.01 4.45 -4.83
N ALA A 48 -3.77 4.18 -4.41
CA ALA A 48 -3.48 3.44 -3.19
C ALA A 48 -3.90 4.22 -1.93
N LEU A 49 -3.62 5.52 -1.88
CA LEU A 49 -4.04 6.40 -0.79
C LEU A 49 -5.56 6.35 -0.63
N MET A 50 -6.30 6.54 -1.72
CA MET A 50 -7.77 6.43 -1.71
C MET A 50 -8.22 5.05 -1.21
N ALA A 51 -7.64 3.97 -1.74
CA ALA A 51 -7.98 2.60 -1.33
C ALA A 51 -7.69 2.35 0.15
N CYS A 52 -6.59 2.89 0.69
CA CYS A 52 -6.24 2.77 2.10
C CYS A 52 -7.25 3.49 3.00
N VAL A 53 -7.63 4.73 2.68
CA VAL A 53 -8.65 5.49 3.45
C VAL A 53 -10.00 4.78 3.44
N LEU A 54 -10.42 4.24 2.30
CA LEU A 54 -11.67 3.49 2.20
C LEU A 54 -11.60 2.14 2.93
N SER A 55 -10.45 1.47 2.91
CA SER A 55 -10.21 0.23 3.67
C SER A 55 -10.24 0.48 5.18
N ALA A 56 -9.62 1.57 5.63
CA ALA A 56 -9.68 2.01 7.03
C ALA A 56 -11.13 2.20 7.47
N ARG A 57 -11.94 2.93 6.68
CA ARG A 57 -13.36 3.11 6.95
C ARG A 57 -14.12 1.78 7.01
N TYR A 58 -13.88 0.89 6.04
CA TYR A 58 -14.53 -0.43 5.99
C TYR A 58 -14.24 -1.27 7.24
N LEU A 59 -13.00 -1.25 7.72
CA LEU A 59 -12.58 -1.98 8.92
C LEU A 59 -13.11 -1.35 10.22
N SER A 60 -13.16 -0.01 10.28
CA SER A 60 -13.73 0.72 11.42
C SER A 60 -15.22 0.38 11.61
N ASP A 61 -15.99 0.33 10.51
CA ASP A 61 -17.39 -0.10 10.50
C ASP A 61 -17.60 -1.56 11.01
N ARG A 62 -16.53 -2.34 11.12
CA ARG A 62 -16.53 -3.74 11.62
C ARG A 62 -15.82 -3.90 12.97
N ASN A 63 -15.55 -2.81 13.68
CA ASN A 63 -14.84 -2.78 14.97
C ASN A 63 -13.38 -3.27 14.92
N PHE A 64 -12.75 -3.31 13.73
CA PHE A 64 -11.32 -3.56 13.60
C PHE A 64 -10.52 -2.25 13.65
N VAL A 65 -10.70 -1.48 14.72
CA VAL A 65 -10.17 -0.10 14.86
C VAL A 65 -8.65 -0.06 14.73
N PHE A 66 -7.93 -0.94 15.43
CA PHE A 66 -6.47 -0.94 15.38
C PHE A 66 -5.94 -1.17 13.95
N SER A 67 -6.49 -2.14 13.22
CA SER A 67 -6.10 -2.37 11.82
C SER A 67 -6.56 -1.28 10.87
N SER A 68 -7.68 -0.60 11.17
CA SER A 68 -8.12 0.62 10.47
C SER A 68 -7.07 1.72 10.56
N ASP A 69 -6.51 1.95 11.76
CA ASP A 69 -5.43 2.92 11.97
C ASP A 69 -4.18 2.55 11.17
N GLY A 70 -3.85 1.26 11.05
CA GLY A 70 -2.77 0.79 10.19
C GLY A 70 -2.94 1.21 8.72
N PHE A 71 -4.16 1.12 8.18
CA PHE A 71 -4.46 1.61 6.84
C PHE A 71 -4.40 3.15 6.73
N ASN A 72 -4.75 3.88 7.78
CA ASN A 72 -4.57 5.34 7.80
C ASN A 72 -3.08 5.72 7.77
N VAL A 73 -2.23 5.04 8.54
CA VAL A 73 -0.77 5.25 8.50
C VAL A 73 -0.21 4.88 7.12
N LEU A 74 -0.71 3.79 6.51
CA LEU A 74 -0.33 3.43 5.15
C LEU A 74 -0.74 4.50 4.12
N ALA A 75 -1.92 5.10 4.27
CA ALA A 75 -2.36 6.21 3.42
C ALA A 75 -1.45 7.43 3.54
N ILE A 76 -0.95 7.72 4.76
CA ILE A 76 0.05 8.77 4.98
C ILE A 76 1.35 8.44 4.24
N ALA A 77 1.82 7.19 4.31
CA ALA A 77 3.03 6.79 3.59
C ALA A 77 2.90 6.97 2.07
N TYR A 78 1.77 6.57 1.48
CA TYR A 78 1.49 6.84 0.07
C TYR A 78 1.36 8.35 -0.23
N GLY A 79 0.82 9.15 0.70
CA GLY A 79 0.76 10.60 0.58
C GLY A 79 2.15 11.25 0.56
N VAL A 80 3.07 10.77 1.40
CA VAL A 80 4.48 11.20 1.39
C VAL A 80 5.12 10.83 0.06
N SER A 81 4.97 9.58 -0.40
CA SER A 81 5.48 9.09 -1.68
C SER A 81 4.99 9.93 -2.88
N PHE A 82 3.69 10.23 -2.89
CA PHE A 82 3.08 11.10 -3.91
C PHE A 82 3.70 12.50 -3.89
N ALA A 83 3.76 13.13 -2.72
CA ALA A 83 4.27 14.49 -2.56
C ALA A 83 5.74 14.60 -2.95
N SER A 84 6.51 13.54 -2.70
CA SER A 84 7.93 13.50 -3.00
C SER A 84 8.26 13.22 -4.47
N SER A 85 7.34 12.64 -5.24
CA SER A 85 7.54 12.31 -6.65
C SER A 85 7.47 13.53 -7.59
N SER A 86 7.84 14.73 -7.11
CA SER A 86 7.80 15.99 -7.86
C SER A 86 9.06 16.19 -8.72
N LEU A 87 9.02 17.17 -9.64
CA LEU A 87 9.96 17.45 -10.76
C LEU A 87 11.47 17.49 -10.47
N ASN A 88 11.90 17.41 -9.21
CA ASN A 88 13.31 17.26 -8.84
C ASN A 88 13.50 15.83 -8.32
N ALA A 89 14.29 15.05 -9.06
CA ALA A 89 14.66 13.64 -8.88
C ALA A 89 14.28 12.99 -7.53
N VAL A 90 13.69 11.79 -7.62
CA VAL A 90 13.47 10.88 -6.48
C VAL A 90 14.76 10.77 -5.67
N ASN A 91 14.84 11.49 -4.55
CA ASN A 91 16.03 11.55 -3.71
C ASN A 91 16.04 10.36 -2.72
N GLU A 92 17.20 9.92 -2.28
CA GLU A 92 17.37 8.82 -1.31
C GLU A 92 16.65 9.14 0.02
N ASP A 93 16.67 10.41 0.43
CA ASP A 93 15.97 10.93 1.62
C ASP A 93 14.45 10.70 1.56
N VAL A 94 13.88 10.73 0.35
CA VAL A 94 12.46 10.47 0.12
C VAL A 94 12.14 9.01 0.39
N MET A 95 12.98 8.09 -0.11
CA MET A 95 12.79 6.66 0.06
C MET A 95 12.86 6.24 1.53
N ALA A 96 13.77 6.83 2.30
CA ALA A 96 13.81 6.65 3.76
C ALA A 96 12.55 7.19 4.45
N SER A 97 12.07 8.35 4.02
CA SER A 97 10.88 9.02 4.60
C SER A 97 9.58 8.24 4.35
N VAL A 98 9.49 7.50 3.24
CA VAL A 98 8.35 6.62 2.92
C VAL A 98 8.46 5.27 3.66
N ALA A 99 9.66 4.71 3.77
CA ALA A 99 9.90 3.42 4.41
C ALA A 99 9.57 3.41 5.92
N LEU A 100 9.86 4.50 6.63
CA LEU A 100 9.64 4.63 8.07
C LEU A 100 8.17 4.43 8.52
N PRO A 101 7.18 5.12 7.94
CA PRO A 101 5.77 4.91 8.30
C PRO A 101 5.19 3.59 7.74
N LEU A 102 5.76 3.04 6.66
CA LEU A 102 5.30 1.78 6.06
C LEU A 102 5.40 0.59 7.00
N VAL A 103 6.52 0.45 7.70
CA VAL A 103 6.78 -0.70 8.59
C VAL A 103 5.75 -0.82 9.72
N PRO A 104 5.51 0.21 10.57
CA PRO A 104 4.50 0.12 11.61
C PRO A 104 3.09 -0.03 11.02
N ALA A 105 2.78 0.61 9.88
CA ALA A 105 1.49 0.42 9.22
C ALA A 105 1.24 -1.05 8.87
N LEU A 106 2.22 -1.72 8.24
CA LEU A 106 2.15 -3.13 7.86
C LEU A 106 2.06 -4.06 9.06
N CYS A 107 2.80 -3.79 10.14
CA CYS A 107 2.67 -4.54 11.39
C CYS A 107 1.26 -4.44 11.98
N ILE A 108 0.67 -3.24 12.00
CA ILE A 108 -0.68 -2.99 12.52
C ILE A 108 -1.76 -3.61 11.63
N ILE A 109 -1.63 -3.53 10.31
CA ILE A 109 -2.54 -4.20 9.37
C ILE A 109 -2.46 -5.73 9.55
N GLY A 110 -1.26 -6.26 9.79
CA GLY A 110 -1.01 -7.68 10.07
C GLY A 110 -1.73 -8.21 11.31
N THR A 111 -2.22 -7.37 12.22
CA THR A 111 -3.01 -7.84 13.37
C THR A 111 -4.49 -8.05 13.05
N CYS A 112 -4.95 -7.71 11.84
CA CYS A 112 -6.36 -7.76 11.48
C CYS A 112 -6.90 -9.19 11.53
N ALA A 113 -7.84 -9.46 12.43
CA ALA A 113 -8.44 -10.79 12.61
C ALA A 113 -9.34 -11.21 11.43
N LEU A 114 -9.69 -10.28 10.52
CA LEU A 114 -10.38 -10.57 9.27
C LEU A 114 -9.52 -11.43 8.33
N PHE A 115 -8.20 -11.26 8.37
CA PHE A 115 -7.27 -11.97 7.51
C PHE A 115 -6.88 -13.33 8.11
N PRO A 116 -6.69 -14.38 7.28
CA PRO A 116 -6.12 -15.63 7.75
C PRO A 116 -4.68 -15.43 8.23
N MET A 117 -4.23 -16.31 9.11
CA MET A 117 -2.91 -16.21 9.78
C MET A 117 -1.75 -16.03 8.79
N TRP A 118 -1.75 -16.71 7.65
CA TRP A 118 -0.70 -16.56 6.66
C TRP A 118 -0.63 -15.13 6.10
N LEU A 119 -1.77 -14.51 5.77
CA LEU A 119 -1.79 -13.16 5.19
C LEU A 119 -1.39 -12.11 6.23
N ARG A 120 -1.74 -12.34 7.50
CA ARG A 120 -1.29 -11.53 8.64
C ARG A 120 0.23 -11.53 8.75
N ILE A 121 0.84 -12.71 8.72
CA ILE A 121 2.30 -12.89 8.77
C ILE A 121 2.96 -12.24 7.55
N VAL A 122 2.47 -12.52 6.34
CA VAL A 122 3.03 -11.95 5.10
C VAL A 122 2.90 -10.42 5.08
N THR A 123 1.78 -9.87 5.57
CA THR A 123 1.59 -8.42 5.67
C THR A 123 2.61 -7.79 6.59
N ALA A 124 2.83 -8.34 7.79
CA ALA A 124 3.85 -7.83 8.70
C ALA A 124 5.28 -8.03 8.14
N ALA A 125 5.57 -9.19 7.55
CA ALA A 125 6.87 -9.51 6.96
C ALA A 125 7.21 -8.64 5.74
N ALA A 126 6.22 -8.11 5.04
CA ALA A 126 6.44 -7.16 3.94
C ALA A 126 7.08 -5.85 4.39
N GLY A 127 7.09 -5.54 5.69
CA GLY A 127 7.87 -4.43 6.24
C GLY A 127 9.39 -4.67 6.21
N ILE A 128 9.85 -5.92 6.18
CA ILE A 128 11.29 -6.27 6.25
C ILE A 128 12.08 -5.68 5.08
N PRO A 129 11.66 -5.83 3.80
CA PRO A 129 12.32 -5.17 2.68
C PRO A 129 12.45 -3.66 2.85
N PHE A 130 11.42 -2.97 3.38
CA PHE A 130 11.47 -1.52 3.61
C PHE A 130 12.44 -1.14 4.73
N LEU A 131 12.64 -1.99 5.75
CA LEU A 131 13.71 -1.81 6.73
C LEU A 131 15.11 -1.89 6.09
N PHE A 132 15.30 -2.81 5.12
CA PHE A 132 16.56 -2.88 4.37
C PHE A 132 16.77 -1.65 3.50
N ILE A 133 15.72 -1.15 2.83
CA ILE A 133 15.78 0.11 2.06
C ILE A 133 16.23 1.25 2.98
N TYR A 134 15.55 1.41 4.13
CA TYR A 134 15.87 2.46 5.10
C TYR A 134 17.32 2.35 5.60
N LYS A 135 17.77 1.14 5.94
CA LYS A 135 19.16 0.89 6.34
C LYS A 135 20.16 1.29 5.25
N ASN A 136 19.89 0.91 4.00
CA ASN A 136 20.79 1.19 2.89
C ASN A 136 20.90 2.70 2.62
N VAL A 137 19.80 3.45 2.76
CA VAL A 137 19.82 4.92 2.68
C VAL A 137 20.69 5.52 3.79
N ILE A 138 20.52 5.10 5.06
CA ILE A 138 21.37 5.60 6.16
C ILE A 138 22.86 5.30 5.94
N GLN A 139 23.16 4.16 5.33
CA GLN A 139 24.52 3.73 5.07
C GLN A 139 25.11 4.31 3.78
N GLU A 140 24.38 5.16 3.05
CA GLU A 140 24.80 5.71 1.74
C GLU A 140 25.15 4.60 0.72
N THR A 141 24.48 3.45 0.83
CA THR A 141 24.63 2.28 -0.05
C THR A 141 23.37 2.01 -0.88
N TYR A 142 22.45 2.97 -0.89
CA TYR A 142 21.22 2.88 -1.66
C TYR A 142 21.55 2.99 -3.16
N HIS A 143 20.90 2.13 -3.94
CA HIS A 143 20.92 2.21 -5.39
C HIS A 143 19.48 2.14 -5.87
N HIS A 144 19.08 3.12 -6.67
CA HIS A 144 17.71 3.16 -7.21
C HIS A 144 17.39 1.86 -7.97
N ASP A 145 18.34 1.35 -8.76
CA ASP A 145 18.16 0.18 -9.61
C ASP A 145 18.26 -1.17 -8.86
N ASN A 146 18.31 -1.15 -7.53
CA ASN A 146 18.42 -2.38 -6.77
C ASN A 146 17.14 -3.23 -6.94
N PRO A 147 17.23 -4.48 -7.45
CA PRO A 147 16.06 -5.34 -7.64
C PRO A 147 15.29 -5.62 -6.35
N SER A 148 15.93 -5.51 -5.18
CA SER A 148 15.23 -5.65 -3.89
C SER A 148 14.16 -4.57 -3.69
N ASN A 149 14.39 -3.35 -4.18
CA ASN A 149 13.43 -2.24 -4.12
C ASN A 149 12.19 -2.58 -4.95
N ALA A 150 12.39 -3.05 -6.19
CA ALA A 150 11.30 -3.44 -7.07
C ALA A 150 10.46 -4.57 -6.46
N ILE A 151 11.10 -5.58 -5.87
CA ILE A 151 10.41 -6.69 -5.19
C ILE A 151 9.60 -6.17 -3.99
N ALA A 152 10.15 -5.25 -3.20
CA ALA A 152 9.44 -4.66 -2.06
C ALA A 152 8.14 -3.96 -2.48
N TYR A 153 8.23 -3.08 -3.48
CA TYR A 153 7.07 -2.33 -3.98
C TYR A 153 6.04 -3.23 -4.67
N ILE A 154 6.46 -4.17 -5.52
CA ILE A 154 5.56 -5.14 -6.16
C ILE A 154 4.86 -6.00 -5.09
N GLY A 155 5.60 -6.43 -4.06
CA GLY A 155 5.05 -7.17 -2.92
C GLY A 155 3.97 -6.38 -2.19
N LEU A 156 4.22 -5.10 -1.90
CA LEU A 156 3.25 -4.21 -1.25
C LEU A 156 2.00 -3.99 -2.11
N GLN A 157 2.15 -3.76 -3.41
CA GLN A 157 1.02 -3.58 -4.33
C GLN A 157 0.19 -4.87 -4.44
N THR A 158 0.85 -6.02 -4.46
CA THR A 158 0.19 -7.35 -4.45
C THR A 158 -0.60 -7.57 -3.16
N LEU A 159 -0.08 -7.14 -2.00
CA LEU A 159 -0.81 -7.18 -0.74
C LEU A 159 -2.11 -6.37 -0.78
N GLY A 160 -2.12 -5.21 -1.44
CA GLY A 160 -3.33 -4.42 -1.67
C GLY A 160 -4.46 -5.22 -2.33
N LEU A 161 -4.11 -6.00 -3.36
CA LEU A 161 -5.05 -6.90 -4.04
C LEU A 161 -5.54 -8.03 -3.13
N LEU A 162 -4.64 -8.62 -2.35
CA LEU A 162 -4.98 -9.68 -1.40
C LEU A 162 -5.91 -9.18 -0.29
N TRP A 163 -5.64 -8.03 0.32
CA TRP A 163 -6.51 -7.43 1.32
C TRP A 163 -7.91 -7.19 0.75
N THR A 164 -8.00 -6.64 -0.46
CA THR A 164 -9.26 -6.43 -1.18
C THR A 164 -10.05 -7.72 -1.33
N TYR A 165 -9.40 -8.81 -1.74
CA TYR A 165 -10.04 -10.11 -1.89
C TYR A 165 -10.68 -10.59 -0.58
N TYR A 166 -9.97 -10.45 0.55
CA TYR A 166 -10.50 -10.84 1.85
C TYR A 166 -11.62 -9.92 2.35
N PHE A 167 -11.56 -8.62 2.06
CA PHE A 167 -12.69 -7.72 2.34
C PHE A 167 -13.95 -8.13 1.56
N TYR A 168 -13.79 -8.54 0.30
CA TYR A 168 -14.90 -9.04 -0.51
C TYR A 168 -15.49 -10.35 0.04
N LEU A 169 -14.65 -11.31 0.44
CA LEU A 169 -15.09 -12.55 1.06
C LEU A 169 -15.86 -12.31 2.36
N ASP A 170 -15.35 -11.43 3.21
CA ASP A 170 -15.98 -11.03 4.46
C ASP A 170 -17.35 -10.35 4.22
N ASN A 171 -17.45 -9.44 3.25
CA ASN A 171 -18.73 -8.83 2.88
C ASN A 171 -19.76 -9.85 2.34
N ARG A 172 -19.31 -10.85 1.57
CA ARG A 172 -20.19 -11.93 1.11
C ARG A 172 -20.72 -12.77 2.26
N LYS A 173 -19.89 -13.08 3.27
CA LYS A 173 -20.34 -13.84 4.46
C LYS A 173 -21.41 -13.07 5.23
N THR A 174 -21.24 -11.76 5.40
CA THR A 174 -22.23 -10.91 6.09
C THR A 174 -23.57 -10.80 5.34
N LYS A 175 -23.60 -11.02 4.02
CA LYS A 175 -24.85 -11.03 3.25
C LYS A 175 -25.69 -12.30 3.51
N LEU A 176 -25.03 -13.40 3.89
CA LEU A 176 -25.64 -14.73 4.02
C LEU A 176 -26.08 -15.04 5.45
N ALA A 177 -25.68 -14.23 6.42
CA ALA A 177 -26.06 -14.32 7.83
C ALA A 177 -27.20 -13.33 8.13
#